data_AF-A0A928P1L6-F1
#
_entry.id   AF-A0A928P1L6-F1
#
_cell.length_a   1.000
_cell.length_b   1.000
_cell.length_c   1.000
_cell.angle_alpha   90.00
_cell.angle_beta   90.00
_cell.angle_gamma   90.00
#
_symmetry.space_group_name_H-M   'P 1'
#
loop_
_entity.id
_entity.type
_entity.pdbx_description
1 polymer ?
#
loop_
_entity_poly.entity_id
_entity_poly.type
_entity_poly.pdbx_seq_one_letter_code
_entity_poly.pdbx_strand_id
1 'polypeptide(L)'
;MKTITITVKEKIATAEEDAFIVCGNSDIKASFVFDDEWDGAGTKTAVFVTSDGAAYYVEIADNCCQVPVLYGTAYVKIGVISASVFTSTAATVVCKAAVTDEAEADGSIDGNRYEALCEMIDNRFPKGGTAGEILIKQSSDDYDAAWGTSDTYCKTGDVFTKKEQLTLLQSKAPKRNLVTDTAEVIVMSDLEDYLLSDVSKVSFMCENPLATECNIMLTTAAQGEISVSFEGLIAYSGPDPEQAGNGETWEFDVLRGRCIGRKWA
;
A
#
# COMPACT_ATOMS: atom_id res chain seq x y z
N MET A 1 -18.39 34.33 -20.24
CA MET A 1 -18.34 35.52 -19.37
C MET A 1 -19.53 36.42 -19.65
N LYS A 2 -20.57 36.31 -18.82
CA LYS A 2 -21.75 37.18 -18.90
C LYS A 2 -21.48 38.44 -18.08
N THR A 3 -21.92 39.60 -18.58
CA THR A 3 -21.85 40.86 -17.84
C THR A 3 -23.26 41.37 -17.60
N ILE A 4 -23.58 41.75 -16.36
CA ILE A 4 -24.81 42.46 -16.01
C ILE A 4 -24.48 43.93 -15.75
N THR A 5 -25.34 44.83 -16.22
CA THR A 5 -25.12 46.27 -16.06
C THR A 5 -26.00 46.81 -14.93
N ILE A 6 -25.38 47.51 -13.98
CA ILE A 6 -26.04 48.20 -12.87
C ILE A 6 -25.79 49.69 -13.03
N THR A 7 -26.86 50.46 -13.25
CA THR A 7 -26.78 51.92 -13.29
C THR A 7 -27.06 52.47 -11.90
N VAL A 8 -26.14 53.27 -11.37
CA VAL A 8 -26.28 53.95 -10.09
C VAL A 8 -26.32 55.44 -10.35
N LYS A 9 -27.49 56.04 -10.22
CA LYS A 9 -27.71 57.48 -10.40
C LYS A 9 -28.54 58.05 -9.28
N GLU A 10 -28.18 59.22 -8.77
CA GLU A 10 -28.86 59.86 -7.64
C GLU A 10 -29.02 58.92 -6.43
N LYS A 11 -28.00 58.08 -6.18
CA LYS A 11 -27.99 56.98 -5.19
C LYS A 11 -29.05 55.90 -5.41
N ILE A 12 -29.69 55.82 -6.57
CA ILE A 12 -30.63 54.76 -6.92
C ILE A 12 -29.92 53.76 -7.83
N ALA A 13 -29.79 52.51 -7.37
CA ALA A 13 -29.29 51.43 -8.21
C ALA A 13 -30.45 50.79 -9.00
N THR A 14 -30.26 50.68 -10.31
CA THR A 14 -31.20 50.04 -11.23
C THR A 14 -30.44 49.02 -12.09
N ALA A 15 -30.94 47.80 -12.16
CA ALA A 15 -30.41 46.78 -13.06
C ALA A 15 -31.01 46.92 -14.46
N GLU A 16 -30.28 46.50 -15.47
CA GLU A 16 -30.78 46.34 -16.83
C GLU A 16 -32.02 45.41 -16.88
N GLU A 17 -32.97 45.70 -17.79
CA GLU A 17 -34.29 45.05 -17.85
C GLU A 17 -34.22 43.51 -17.96
N ASP A 18 -33.24 42.99 -18.70
CA ASP A 18 -32.99 41.56 -18.90
C ASP A 18 -31.84 40.99 -18.03
N ALA A 19 -31.41 41.73 -17.00
CA ALA A 19 -30.36 41.27 -16.10
C ALA A 19 -30.83 40.05 -15.28
N PHE A 20 -30.12 38.93 -15.43
CA PHE A 20 -30.28 37.76 -14.58
C PHE A 20 -28.95 37.10 -14.28
N ILE A 21 -28.84 36.49 -13.12
CA ILE A 21 -27.69 35.69 -12.70
C ILE A 21 -28.09 34.22 -12.76
N VAL A 22 -27.18 33.36 -13.22
CA VAL A 22 -27.35 31.91 -13.11
C VAL A 22 -26.58 31.46 -11.87
N CYS A 23 -27.26 30.81 -10.93
CA CYS A 23 -26.65 30.30 -9.70
C CYS A 23 -25.51 29.31 -10.02
N GLY A 24 -24.56 29.15 -9.09
CA GLY A 24 -23.43 28.23 -9.23
C GLY A 24 -22.36 28.64 -10.26
N ASN A 25 -22.51 29.79 -10.93
CA ASN A 25 -21.61 30.21 -11.99
C ASN A 25 -20.70 31.38 -11.57
N SER A 26 -19.39 31.19 -11.65
CA SER A 26 -18.36 32.19 -11.32
C SER A 26 -17.98 33.10 -12.49
N ASP A 27 -18.48 32.83 -13.71
CA ASP A 27 -18.09 33.56 -14.92
C ASP A 27 -18.91 34.85 -15.18
N ILE A 28 -19.51 35.41 -14.12
CA ILE A 28 -20.43 36.55 -14.19
C ILE A 28 -19.77 37.82 -13.61
N LYS A 29 -19.81 38.90 -14.39
CA LYS A 29 -19.34 40.23 -14.01
C LYS A 29 -20.49 41.19 -13.79
N ALA A 30 -20.39 42.04 -12.77
CA ALA A 30 -21.23 43.22 -12.63
C ALA A 30 -20.44 44.44 -13.13
N SER A 31 -21.00 45.16 -14.11
CA SER A 31 -20.49 46.43 -14.61
C SER A 31 -21.36 47.56 -14.07
N PHE A 32 -20.74 48.62 -13.57
CA PHE A 32 -21.42 49.74 -12.94
C PHE A 32 -21.32 50.99 -13.80
N VAL A 33 -22.43 51.68 -13.96
CA VAL A 33 -22.49 53.01 -14.59
C VAL A 33 -22.84 54.01 -13.52
N PHE A 34 -21.88 54.85 -13.16
CA PHE A 34 -22.05 55.91 -12.17
C PHE A 34 -22.34 57.25 -12.84
N ASP A 35 -23.02 58.15 -12.14
CA ASP A 35 -23.07 59.58 -12.47
C ASP A 35 -21.98 60.37 -11.72
N ASP A 36 -21.90 61.65 -12.04
CA ASP A 36 -20.91 62.61 -11.53
C ASP A 36 -20.90 62.70 -9.98
N GLU A 37 -21.95 62.25 -9.28
CA GLU A 37 -21.99 62.22 -7.80
C GLU A 37 -20.93 61.26 -7.22
N TRP A 38 -20.56 60.22 -7.97
CA TRP A 38 -19.57 59.23 -7.55
C TRP A 38 -18.14 59.59 -7.97
N ASP A 39 -17.96 60.69 -8.69
CA ASP A 39 -16.65 61.24 -9.03
C ASP A 39 -15.99 61.80 -7.77
N GLY A 40 -14.83 61.24 -7.41
CA GLY A 40 -14.13 61.56 -6.17
C GLY A 40 -14.60 60.80 -4.93
N ALA A 41 -15.65 59.96 -5.05
CA ALA A 41 -15.91 58.93 -4.04
C ALA A 41 -14.72 57.96 -4.00
N GLY A 42 -14.23 57.64 -2.80
CA GLY A 42 -13.07 56.76 -2.56
C GLY A 42 -13.31 55.32 -3.02
N THR A 43 -12.81 54.35 -2.27
CA THR A 43 -13.00 52.93 -2.62
C THR A 43 -14.49 52.57 -2.63
N LYS A 44 -14.99 52.16 -3.80
CA LYS A 44 -16.36 51.73 -4.03
C LYS A 44 -16.44 50.21 -3.83
N THR A 45 -17.45 49.75 -3.10
CA THR A 45 -17.69 48.34 -2.79
C THR A 45 -19.11 47.99 -3.20
N ALA A 46 -19.25 46.99 -4.08
CA ALA A 46 -20.53 46.40 -4.41
C ALA A 46 -20.98 45.50 -3.25
N VAL A 47 -22.26 45.62 -2.89
CA VAL A 47 -22.89 44.80 -1.85
C VAL A 47 -23.97 43.95 -2.51
N PHE A 48 -23.84 42.63 -2.37
CA PHE A 48 -24.78 41.65 -2.89
C PHE A 48 -25.53 41.03 -1.71
N VAL A 49 -26.84 41.21 -1.62
CA VAL A 49 -27.67 40.64 -0.57
C VAL A 49 -28.62 39.62 -1.17
N THR A 50 -28.47 38.35 -0.79
CA THR A 50 -29.30 37.24 -1.26
C THR A 50 -30.67 37.25 -0.59
N SER A 51 -31.62 36.47 -1.13
CA SER A 51 -32.99 36.39 -0.62
C SER A 51 -33.13 35.96 0.85
N ASP A 52 -32.15 35.22 1.37
CA ASP A 52 -32.05 34.79 2.78
C ASP A 52 -31.36 35.82 3.70
N GLY A 53 -30.88 36.93 3.13
CA GLY A 53 -30.24 38.02 3.87
C GLY A 53 -28.72 37.92 3.99
N ALA A 54 -28.06 36.90 3.41
CA ALA A 54 -26.60 36.85 3.39
C ALA A 54 -26.04 37.99 2.51
N ALA A 55 -24.99 38.66 2.99
CA ALA A 55 -24.40 39.83 2.34
C ALA A 55 -22.94 39.56 1.95
N TYR A 56 -22.59 39.86 0.70
CA TYR A 56 -21.25 39.76 0.15
C TYR A 56 -20.75 41.15 -0.26
N TYR A 57 -19.49 41.44 0.05
CA TYR A 57 -18.86 42.73 -0.22
C TYR A 57 -17.71 42.51 -1.21
N VAL A 58 -17.76 43.17 -2.36
CA VAL A 58 -16.75 43.04 -3.41
C VAL A 58 -16.29 44.42 -3.83
N GLU A 59 -14.98 44.66 -3.79
CA GLU A 59 -14.42 45.93 -4.26
C GLU A 59 -14.62 46.10 -5.77
N ILE A 60 -15.00 47.31 -6.17
CA ILE A 60 -15.21 47.67 -7.58
C ILE A 60 -13.91 48.26 -8.11
N ALA A 61 -13.38 47.63 -9.16
CA ALA A 61 -12.19 48.08 -9.88
C ALA A 61 -12.55 48.30 -11.36
N ASP A 62 -12.12 49.42 -11.94
CA ASP A 62 -12.44 49.80 -13.32
C ASP A 62 -13.94 49.72 -13.64
N ASN A 63 -14.78 50.19 -12.71
CA ASN A 63 -16.24 50.14 -12.78
C ASN A 63 -16.83 48.73 -12.93
N CYS A 64 -16.10 47.68 -12.56
CA CYS A 64 -16.61 46.32 -12.58
C CYS A 64 -16.18 45.51 -11.35
N CYS A 65 -16.90 44.44 -11.07
CA CYS A 65 -16.47 43.45 -10.09
C CYS A 65 -16.97 42.05 -10.48
N GLN A 66 -16.36 41.02 -9.88
CA GLN A 66 -16.90 39.66 -9.96
C GLN A 66 -18.19 39.58 -9.14
N VAL A 67 -19.20 38.91 -9.67
CA VAL A 67 -20.37 38.53 -8.89
C VAL A 67 -19.98 37.30 -8.05
N PRO A 68 -20.23 37.30 -6.73
CA PRO A 68 -20.03 36.12 -5.89
C PRO A 68 -20.81 34.92 -6.44
N VAL A 69 -20.30 33.71 -6.26
CA VAL A 69 -21.03 32.51 -6.66
C VAL A 69 -22.23 32.34 -5.72
N LEU A 70 -23.44 32.48 -6.27
CA LEU A 70 -24.69 32.41 -5.52
C LEU A 70 -25.31 31.02 -5.66
N TYR A 71 -25.91 30.50 -4.59
CA TYR A 71 -26.59 29.21 -4.58
C TYR A 71 -27.97 29.34 -3.94
N GLY A 72 -28.95 28.59 -4.44
CA GLY A 72 -30.26 28.42 -3.78
C GLY A 72 -31.06 29.72 -3.57
N THR A 73 -30.78 30.79 -4.30
CA THR A 73 -31.45 32.10 -4.13
C THR A 73 -32.25 32.45 -5.38
N ALA A 74 -33.45 33.02 -5.19
CA ALA A 74 -34.33 33.41 -6.29
C ALA A 74 -34.01 34.82 -6.82
N TYR A 75 -33.37 35.66 -6.02
CA TYR A 75 -32.97 37.01 -6.40
C TYR A 75 -31.81 37.49 -5.53
N VAL A 76 -31.06 38.45 -6.05
CA VAL A 76 -30.03 39.18 -5.31
C VAL A 76 -30.27 40.68 -5.42
N LYS A 77 -30.09 41.38 -4.31
CA LYS A 77 -30.13 42.84 -4.23
C LYS A 77 -28.69 43.36 -4.35
N ILE A 78 -28.43 44.18 -5.36
CA ILE A 78 -27.09 44.71 -5.66
C ILE A 78 -27.09 46.22 -5.43
N GLY A 79 -26.28 46.70 -4.49
CA GLY A 79 -26.06 48.11 -4.22
C GLY A 79 -24.57 48.45 -4.17
N VAL A 80 -24.25 49.72 -4.00
CA VAL A 80 -22.86 50.21 -3.88
C VAL A 80 -22.74 51.06 -2.63
N ILE A 81 -21.66 50.83 -1.89
CA ILE A 81 -21.22 51.67 -0.77
C ILE A 81 -19.82 52.23 -1.07
N SER A 82 -19.51 53.42 -0.54
CA SER A 82 -18.17 53.98 -0.58
C SER A 82 -17.86 54.66 0.76
N ALA A 83 -16.84 54.13 1.45
CA ALA A 83 -16.21 54.68 2.66
C ALA A 83 -17.15 55.42 3.65
N SER A 84 -18.25 54.76 4.08
CA SER A 84 -19.24 55.25 5.06
C SER A 84 -19.99 56.55 4.73
N VAL A 85 -19.77 57.16 3.56
CA VAL A 85 -20.37 58.46 3.18
C VAL A 85 -21.37 58.33 2.04
N PHE A 86 -21.21 57.34 1.15
CA PHE A 86 -22.11 57.09 0.03
C PHE A 86 -22.68 55.67 0.09
N THR A 87 -24.00 55.56 0.02
CA THR A 87 -24.75 54.30 -0.03
C THR A 87 -25.87 54.46 -1.04
N SER A 88 -25.96 53.52 -2.00
CA SER A 88 -27.09 53.46 -2.93
C SER A 88 -28.26 52.63 -2.37
N THR A 89 -29.45 52.79 -2.95
CA THR A 89 -30.47 51.74 -2.90
C THR A 89 -29.96 50.48 -3.62
N ALA A 90 -30.66 49.36 -3.47
CA ALA A 90 -30.29 48.12 -4.14
C ALA A 90 -31.18 47.83 -5.35
N ALA A 91 -30.56 47.45 -6.46
CA ALA A 91 -31.23 46.89 -7.63
C ALA A 91 -31.54 45.41 -7.39
N THR A 92 -32.77 44.97 -7.67
CA THR A 92 -33.12 43.54 -7.58
C THR A 92 -32.82 42.86 -8.91
N VAL A 93 -31.97 41.85 -8.91
CA VAL A 93 -31.63 41.02 -10.07
C VAL A 93 -32.15 39.61 -9.83
N VAL A 94 -32.83 39.04 -10.82
CA VAL A 94 -33.38 37.67 -10.73
C VAL A 94 -32.26 36.65 -10.82
N CYS A 95 -32.29 35.65 -9.95
CA CYS A 95 -31.39 34.51 -9.99
C CYS A 95 -32.13 33.29 -10.54
N LYS A 96 -31.58 32.67 -11.58
CA LYS A 96 -32.08 31.43 -12.16
C LYS A 96 -31.26 30.27 -11.60
N ALA A 97 -31.96 29.25 -11.12
CA ALA A 97 -31.33 28.00 -10.68
C ALA A 97 -30.48 27.42 -11.82
N ALA A 98 -29.29 26.92 -11.49
CA ALA A 98 -28.52 26.11 -12.43
C ALA A 98 -29.09 24.69 -12.47
N VAL A 99 -28.78 23.97 -13.54
CA VAL A 99 -29.10 22.52 -13.62
C VAL A 99 -28.46 21.73 -12.47
N THR A 100 -27.33 22.22 -11.93
CA THR A 100 -26.68 21.67 -10.73
C THR A 100 -27.47 21.90 -9.44
N ASP A 101 -28.39 22.86 -9.41
CA ASP A 101 -29.27 23.10 -8.26
C ASP A 101 -30.52 22.18 -8.31
N GLU A 102 -30.92 21.71 -9.50
CA GLU A 102 -32.06 20.79 -9.71
C GLU A 102 -31.66 19.31 -9.81
N ALA A 103 -30.39 19.02 -10.10
CA ALA A 103 -29.86 17.67 -9.98
C ALA A 103 -29.93 17.26 -8.50
N GLU A 104 -30.75 16.25 -8.17
CA GLU A 104 -30.62 15.60 -6.86
C GLU A 104 -29.15 15.27 -6.67
N ALA A 105 -28.56 15.77 -5.58
CA ALA A 105 -27.14 15.65 -5.33
C ALA A 105 -26.72 14.18 -5.47
N ASP A 106 -26.13 13.83 -6.61
CA ASP A 106 -25.39 12.59 -6.82
C ASP A 106 -24.02 12.71 -6.14
N GLY A 107 -24.01 13.24 -4.91
CA GLY A 107 -22.80 13.61 -4.20
C GLY A 107 -21.92 14.54 -5.02
N SER A 108 -22.44 15.72 -5.39
CA SER A 108 -21.67 16.83 -5.94
C SER A 108 -20.32 16.99 -5.23
N ILE A 109 -19.28 17.20 -6.04
CA ILE A 109 -17.91 17.45 -5.58
C ILE A 109 -17.79 18.95 -5.29
N ASP A 110 -18.33 19.35 -4.15
CA ASP A 110 -18.15 20.70 -3.64
C ASP A 110 -16.67 20.83 -3.23
N GLY A 111 -16.03 21.98 -3.42
CA GLY A 111 -14.59 22.19 -3.13
C GLY A 111 -14.13 21.74 -1.74
N ASN A 112 -15.06 21.60 -0.78
CA ASN A 112 -14.81 21.12 0.58
C ASN A 112 -14.71 19.59 0.69
N ARG A 113 -15.02 18.80 -0.35
CA ARG A 113 -14.80 17.34 -0.33
C ARG A 113 -13.33 16.99 -0.32
N TYR A 114 -12.46 17.78 -0.96
CA TYR A 114 -11.02 17.52 -0.89
C TYR A 114 -10.51 17.69 0.53
N GLU A 115 -10.92 18.76 1.22
CA GLU A 115 -10.57 19.01 2.63
C GLU A 115 -11.18 17.95 3.55
N ALA A 116 -12.46 17.60 3.38
CA ALA A 116 -13.10 16.54 4.15
C ALA A 116 -12.47 15.16 3.89
N LEU A 117 -12.07 14.85 2.65
CA LEU A 117 -11.36 13.62 2.31
C LEU A 117 -9.94 13.63 2.88
N CYS A 118 -9.27 14.77 2.86
CA CYS A 118 -7.97 14.93 3.51
C CYS A 118 -8.10 14.74 5.02
N GLU A 119 -9.12 15.31 5.67
CA GLU A 119 -9.41 15.08 7.09
C GLU A 119 -9.76 13.61 7.38
N MET A 120 -10.52 12.96 6.50
CA MET A 120 -10.83 11.54 6.64
C MET A 120 -9.59 10.65 6.51
N ILE A 121 -8.63 10.99 5.64
CA ILE A 121 -7.38 10.25 5.47
C ILE A 121 -6.42 10.56 6.64
N ASP A 122 -6.31 11.83 7.03
CA ASP A 122 -5.49 12.31 8.15
C ASP A 122 -5.91 11.74 9.49
N ASN A 123 -7.20 11.44 9.68
CA ASN A 123 -7.72 10.80 10.89
C ASN A 123 -7.66 9.27 10.85
N ARG A 124 -7.40 8.66 9.69
CA ARG A 124 -7.30 7.20 9.55
C ARG A 124 -5.91 6.66 9.82
N PHE A 125 -4.87 7.47 9.68
CA PHE A 125 -3.48 7.06 9.90
C PHE A 125 -2.74 8.04 10.80
N PRO A 126 -1.82 7.57 11.66
CA PRO A 126 -1.01 8.44 12.49
C PRO A 126 -0.09 9.32 11.63
N LYS A 127 -0.14 10.64 11.87
CA LYS A 127 0.68 11.62 11.16
C LYS A 127 2.16 11.43 11.46
N GLY A 128 3.02 11.60 10.45
CA GLY A 128 4.47 11.72 10.64
C GLY A 128 5.21 10.38 10.73
N GLY A 129 6.02 10.23 11.79
CA GLY A 129 6.98 9.15 11.99
C GLY A 129 8.41 9.67 12.18
N THR A 130 9.20 8.99 12.99
CA THR A 130 10.64 9.26 13.19
C THR A 130 11.45 8.45 12.18
N ALA A 131 12.60 8.98 11.74
CA ALA A 131 13.51 8.24 10.88
C ALA A 131 13.90 6.89 11.51
N GLY A 132 13.67 5.79 10.79
CA GLY A 132 13.89 4.43 11.27
C GLY A 132 12.64 3.73 11.81
N GLU A 133 11.52 4.44 11.95
CA GLU A 133 10.22 3.83 12.26
C GLU A 133 9.53 3.29 11.00
N ILE A 134 8.70 2.27 11.20
CA ILE A 134 7.83 1.65 10.21
C ILE A 134 6.39 1.77 10.71
N LEU A 135 5.44 1.88 9.78
CA LEU A 135 4.01 1.88 10.10
C LEU A 135 3.55 0.42 10.26
N ILE A 136 2.97 0.10 11.41
CA ILE A 136 2.66 -1.28 11.80
C ILE A 136 1.16 -1.41 12.12
N LYS A 137 0.52 -2.43 11.55
CA LYS A 137 -0.86 -2.81 11.88
C LYS A 137 -0.91 -3.42 13.28
N GLN A 138 -1.75 -2.87 14.17
CA GLN A 138 -1.80 -3.24 15.59
C GLN A 138 -2.85 -4.31 15.94
N SER A 139 -3.90 -4.43 15.14
CA SER A 139 -4.99 -5.38 15.39
C SER A 139 -5.67 -5.87 14.11
N SER A 140 -6.77 -6.60 14.25
CA SER A 140 -7.68 -6.95 13.15
C SER A 140 -8.62 -5.81 12.74
N ASP A 141 -8.69 -4.74 13.53
CA ASP A 141 -9.66 -3.66 13.29
C ASP A 141 -9.22 -2.78 12.12
N ASP A 142 -10.16 -2.27 11.34
CA ASP A 142 -9.82 -1.45 10.17
C ASP A 142 -9.04 -0.20 10.59
N TYR A 143 -7.98 0.13 9.84
CA TYR A 143 -7.14 1.32 10.01
C TYR A 143 -6.37 1.44 11.33
N ASP A 144 -6.43 0.45 12.23
CA ASP A 144 -5.65 0.46 13.47
C ASP A 144 -4.15 0.19 13.18
N ALA A 145 -3.42 1.29 12.97
CA ALA A 145 -2.00 1.32 12.64
C ALA A 145 -1.26 2.35 13.51
N ALA A 146 -0.03 2.01 13.91
CA ALA A 146 0.83 2.86 14.73
C ALA A 146 2.28 2.84 14.21
N TRP A 147 3.03 3.93 14.43
CA TRP A 147 4.48 3.95 14.20
C TRP A 147 5.19 3.10 15.25
N GLY A 148 6.16 2.30 14.81
CA GLY A 148 7.01 1.52 15.70
C GLY A 148 8.29 1.08 15.01
N THR A 149 9.09 0.27 15.69
CA THR A 149 10.32 -0.30 15.13
C THR A 149 10.06 -1.74 14.66
N SER A 150 10.96 -2.30 13.86
CA SER A 150 10.93 -3.73 13.52
C SER A 150 10.81 -4.62 14.77
N ASP A 151 11.45 -4.19 15.86
CA ASP A 151 11.51 -4.93 17.11
C ASP A 151 10.19 -4.86 17.90
N THR A 152 9.32 -3.90 17.60
CA THR A 152 8.04 -3.69 18.29
C THR A 152 7.02 -4.80 17.96
N TYR A 153 7.10 -5.41 16.77
CA TYR A 153 6.16 -6.46 16.33
C TYR A 153 6.80 -7.80 16.00
N CYS A 154 8.14 -7.86 15.92
CA CYS A 154 8.85 -9.10 16.18
C CYS A 154 8.62 -9.46 17.64
N LYS A 155 7.49 -10.10 17.95
CA LYS A 155 7.19 -10.61 19.28
C LYS A 155 8.42 -11.35 19.77
N THR A 156 8.72 -11.24 21.05
CA THR A 156 9.88 -11.84 21.74
C THR A 156 9.89 -13.39 21.73
N GLY A 157 9.22 -14.02 20.76
CA GLY A 157 9.28 -15.45 20.39
C GLY A 157 9.20 -15.74 18.88
N ASP A 158 9.06 -14.72 18.01
CA ASP A 158 9.12 -14.88 16.54
C ASP A 158 10.52 -14.56 15.97
N VAL A 159 11.37 -13.91 16.76
CA VAL A 159 12.80 -13.86 16.49
C VAL A 159 13.38 -15.17 16.99
N PHE A 160 13.52 -16.15 16.10
CA PHE A 160 14.28 -17.34 16.42
C PHE A 160 15.64 -16.90 16.96
N THR A 161 15.90 -17.20 18.22
CA THR A 161 17.24 -17.04 18.80
C THR A 161 18.22 -17.79 17.91
N LYS A 162 19.49 -17.39 17.88
CA LYS A 162 20.52 -18.15 17.13
C LYS A 162 20.49 -19.65 17.45
N LYS A 163 20.10 -19.99 18.68
CA LYS A 163 19.90 -21.37 19.15
C LYS A 163 18.72 -22.05 18.46
N GLU A 164 17.56 -21.40 18.35
CA GLU A 164 16.38 -21.96 17.66
C GLU A 164 16.55 -22.03 16.15
N GLN A 165 17.23 -21.04 15.54
CA GLN A 165 17.63 -21.10 14.13
C GLN A 165 18.56 -22.30 13.89
N LEU A 166 19.54 -22.51 14.76
CA LEU A 166 20.45 -23.65 14.69
C LEU A 166 19.70 -24.97 14.85
N THR A 167 18.75 -25.06 15.78
CA THR A 167 17.90 -26.24 15.95
C THR A 167 17.05 -26.54 14.71
N LEU A 168 16.44 -25.52 14.08
CA LEU A 168 15.65 -25.68 12.85
C LEU A 168 16.50 -26.08 11.64
N LEU A 169 17.69 -25.49 11.52
CA LEU A 169 18.66 -25.85 10.49
C LEU A 169 19.15 -27.29 10.70
N GLN A 170 19.45 -27.68 11.93
CA GLN A 170 19.85 -29.04 12.29
C GLN A 170 18.72 -30.06 12.13
N SER A 171 17.46 -29.67 12.30
CA SER A 171 16.31 -30.56 12.06
C SER A 171 15.98 -30.75 10.57
N LYS A 172 16.48 -29.85 9.71
CA LYS A 172 16.24 -29.86 8.25
C LYS A 172 17.46 -30.30 7.45
N ALA A 173 18.65 -30.23 8.03
CA ALA A 173 19.86 -30.76 7.42
C ALA A 173 19.88 -32.29 7.58
N PRO A 174 20.30 -33.05 6.54
CA PRO A 174 20.52 -34.47 6.69
C PRO A 174 21.55 -34.70 7.81
N LYS A 175 21.26 -35.64 8.70
CA LYS A 175 22.20 -36.00 9.77
C LYS A 175 23.37 -36.72 9.13
N ARG A 176 24.54 -36.11 9.18
CA ARG A 176 25.78 -36.71 8.69
C ARG A 176 26.36 -37.63 9.74
N ASN A 177 26.15 -38.93 9.59
CA ASN A 177 26.72 -39.95 10.45
C ASN A 177 28.09 -40.37 9.89
N LEU A 178 29.16 -39.89 10.53
CA LEU A 178 30.51 -40.40 10.32
C LEU A 178 30.63 -41.74 11.05
N VAL A 179 30.59 -42.84 10.29
CA VAL A 179 30.82 -44.18 10.84
C VAL A 179 32.30 -44.49 10.65
N THR A 180 33.07 -44.38 11.73
CA THR A 180 34.54 -44.53 11.74
C THR A 180 35.01 -45.86 12.34
N ASP A 181 34.08 -46.70 12.78
CA ASP A 181 34.34 -48.04 13.28
C ASP A 181 33.34 -48.97 12.57
N THR A 182 33.83 -49.86 11.71
CA THR A 182 32.99 -50.64 10.78
C THR A 182 32.18 -51.66 11.56
N ALA A 183 31.00 -51.26 12.00
CA ALA A 183 29.92 -52.22 12.21
C ALA A 183 29.75 -53.00 10.90
N GLU A 184 29.83 -54.33 10.98
CA GLU A 184 29.68 -55.22 9.83
C GLU A 184 28.32 -55.04 9.13
N VAL A 185 27.34 -54.47 9.85
CA VAL A 185 25.99 -54.18 9.37
C VAL A 185 25.57 -52.77 9.77
N ILE A 186 25.07 -51.98 8.81
CA ILE A 186 24.50 -50.65 9.02
C ILE A 186 23.03 -50.66 8.65
N VAL A 187 22.17 -50.32 9.63
CA VAL A 187 20.73 -50.16 9.39
C VAL A 187 20.47 -48.75 8.87
N MET A 188 19.97 -48.66 7.64
CA MET A 188 19.73 -47.38 6.97
C MET A 188 18.47 -46.71 7.51
N SER A 189 18.61 -45.45 7.91
CA SER A 189 17.54 -44.59 8.41
C SER A 189 17.15 -43.54 7.38
N ASP A 190 15.92 -43.05 7.51
CA ASP A 190 15.37 -42.01 6.64
C ASP A 190 16.03 -40.63 6.89
N LEU A 191 16.31 -39.91 5.80
CA LEU A 191 16.95 -38.60 5.73
C LEU A 191 18.34 -38.53 6.41
N GLU A 192 19.10 -39.62 6.35
CA GLU A 192 20.48 -39.68 6.85
C GLU A 192 21.53 -39.74 5.73
N ASP A 193 22.68 -39.13 6.00
CA ASP A 193 23.87 -39.22 5.16
C ASP A 193 24.93 -40.04 5.88
N TYR A 194 25.39 -41.13 5.26
CA TYR A 194 26.44 -41.98 5.79
C TYR A 194 27.76 -41.66 5.11
N LEU A 195 28.79 -41.33 5.89
CA LEU A 195 30.16 -41.16 5.38
C LEU A 195 31.07 -42.19 6.03
N LEU A 196 31.58 -43.12 5.22
CA LEU A 196 32.46 -44.20 5.62
C LEU A 196 33.79 -44.12 4.88
N SER A 197 34.86 -44.49 5.58
CA SER A 197 36.21 -44.52 5.04
C SER A 197 36.97 -45.74 5.55
N ASP A 198 37.88 -46.26 4.75
CA ASP A 198 38.74 -47.41 5.06
C ASP A 198 37.95 -48.69 5.40
N VAL A 199 36.89 -48.96 4.63
CA VAL A 199 35.98 -50.09 4.88
C VAL A 199 36.41 -51.35 4.14
N SER A 200 36.70 -52.43 4.86
CA SER A 200 36.91 -53.76 4.25
C SER A 200 35.59 -54.51 4.03
N LYS A 201 34.66 -54.47 5.00
CA LYS A 201 33.40 -55.21 4.93
C LYS A 201 32.25 -54.41 5.50
N VAL A 202 31.13 -54.34 4.78
CA VAL A 202 29.89 -53.71 5.24
C VAL A 202 28.66 -54.28 4.53
N SER A 203 27.58 -54.51 5.28
CA SER A 203 26.25 -54.80 4.74
C SER A 203 25.28 -53.69 5.14
N PHE A 204 24.58 -53.08 4.17
CA PHE A 204 23.57 -52.06 4.41
C PHE A 204 22.17 -52.69 4.43
N MET A 205 21.48 -52.56 5.57
CA MET A 205 20.16 -53.15 5.77
C MET A 205 19.06 -52.10 5.64
N CYS A 206 18.10 -52.33 4.74
CA CYS A 206 16.92 -51.50 4.54
C CYS A 206 15.69 -52.16 5.19
N GLU A 207 15.40 -51.83 6.45
CA GLU A 207 14.25 -52.43 7.16
C GLU A 207 12.89 -51.92 6.64
N ASN A 208 12.83 -50.66 6.18
CA ASN A 208 11.60 -50.05 5.67
C ASN A 208 11.82 -49.43 4.28
N PRO A 209 11.89 -50.24 3.22
CA PRO A 209 12.26 -49.77 1.89
C PRO A 209 11.35 -48.66 1.37
N LEU A 210 10.05 -48.64 1.67
CA LEU A 210 9.16 -47.60 1.14
C LEU A 210 9.34 -46.22 1.79
N ALA A 211 9.95 -46.17 2.97
CA ALA A 211 10.15 -44.93 3.73
C ALA A 211 11.60 -44.45 3.75
N THR A 212 12.59 -45.31 3.48
CA THR A 212 14.00 -44.92 3.55
C THR A 212 14.43 -44.06 2.35
N GLU A 213 14.87 -42.85 2.64
CA GLU A 213 15.63 -41.97 1.75
C GLU A 213 16.98 -41.64 2.40
N CYS A 214 18.11 -42.06 1.82
CA CYS A 214 19.45 -41.77 2.37
C CYS A 214 20.52 -41.71 1.28
N ASN A 215 21.63 -41.03 1.57
CA ASN A 215 22.83 -41.05 0.75
C ASN A 215 23.98 -41.73 1.52
N ILE A 216 24.74 -42.55 0.83
CA ILE A 216 25.89 -43.25 1.40
C ILE A 216 27.11 -42.94 0.55
N MET A 217 28.14 -42.37 1.18
CA MET A 217 29.46 -42.21 0.62
C MET A 217 30.42 -43.16 1.32
N LEU A 218 31.00 -44.08 0.56
CA LEU A 218 31.85 -45.16 1.06
C LEU A 218 33.22 -45.08 0.39
N THR A 219 34.30 -45.12 1.16
CA THR A 219 35.64 -45.40 0.63
C THR A 219 36.14 -46.72 1.20
N THR A 220 36.46 -47.68 0.33
CA THR A 220 36.93 -49.01 0.72
C THR A 220 38.36 -48.98 1.23
N ALA A 221 38.76 -49.99 1.99
CA ALA A 221 40.10 -50.11 2.53
C ALA A 221 41.15 -50.18 1.41
N ALA A 222 42.34 -49.64 1.66
CA ALA A 222 43.41 -49.59 0.65
C ALA A 222 43.97 -50.97 0.27
N GLN A 223 43.77 -51.97 1.13
CA GLN A 223 44.22 -53.36 0.93
C GLN A 223 43.29 -54.32 1.69
N GLY A 224 43.21 -55.57 1.21
CA GLY A 224 42.47 -56.65 1.85
C GLY A 224 41.41 -57.24 0.93
N GLU A 225 40.55 -58.07 1.52
CA GLU A 225 39.33 -58.56 0.88
C GLU A 225 38.21 -57.54 1.14
N ILE A 226 37.58 -57.08 0.06
CA ILE A 226 36.51 -56.07 0.11
C ILE A 226 35.17 -56.77 -0.12
N SER A 227 34.17 -56.44 0.72
CA SER A 227 32.80 -56.94 0.57
C SER A 227 31.80 -55.86 0.95
N VAL A 228 31.00 -55.43 -0.02
CA VAL A 228 29.94 -54.42 0.14
C VAL A 228 28.63 -55.02 -0.36
N SER A 229 27.63 -55.11 0.50
CA SER A 229 26.34 -55.71 0.17
C SER A 229 25.16 -54.86 0.65
N PHE A 230 23.99 -55.10 0.05
CA PHE A 230 22.74 -54.48 0.45
C PHE A 230 21.67 -55.54 0.70
N GLU A 231 20.93 -55.38 1.79
CA GLU A 231 19.81 -56.24 2.17
C GLU A 231 18.51 -55.42 2.29
N GLY A 232 17.38 -56.01 1.89
CA GLY A 232 16.07 -55.37 2.02
C GLY A 232 15.72 -54.33 0.94
N LEU A 233 16.62 -54.08 -0.03
CA LEU A 233 16.30 -53.24 -1.20
C LEU A 233 15.26 -53.89 -2.11
N ILE A 234 14.43 -53.06 -2.73
CA ILE A 234 13.49 -53.46 -3.79
C ILE A 234 14.21 -53.61 -5.12
N ALA A 235 15.16 -52.72 -5.42
CA ALA A 235 15.94 -52.77 -6.66
C ALA A 235 17.29 -52.06 -6.49
N TYR A 236 18.27 -52.51 -7.27
CA TYR A 236 19.58 -51.89 -7.39
C TYR A 236 19.87 -51.56 -8.86
N SER A 237 20.51 -50.42 -9.11
CA SER A 237 20.98 -50.00 -10.44
C SER A 237 22.38 -49.41 -10.35
N GLY A 238 23.31 -49.90 -11.18
CA GLY A 238 24.69 -49.44 -11.19
C GLY A 238 25.69 -50.60 -11.34
N PRO A 239 27.00 -50.32 -11.25
CA PRO A 239 28.03 -51.35 -11.14
C PRO A 239 27.79 -52.19 -9.88
N ASP A 240 28.10 -53.49 -9.95
CA ASP A 240 27.90 -54.41 -8.83
C ASP A 240 28.76 -54.01 -7.62
N PRO A 241 28.16 -53.69 -6.45
CA PRO A 241 28.91 -53.25 -5.27
C PRO A 241 29.76 -54.37 -4.67
N GLU A 242 29.42 -55.64 -4.89
CA GLU A 242 30.24 -56.78 -4.45
C GLU A 242 31.59 -56.85 -5.20
N GLN A 243 31.72 -56.11 -6.30
CA GLN A 243 32.95 -56.02 -7.10
C GLN A 243 33.77 -54.75 -6.77
N ALA A 244 33.47 -54.07 -5.66
CA ALA A 244 34.24 -52.91 -5.22
C ALA A 244 35.71 -53.30 -4.95
N GLY A 245 36.63 -52.56 -5.58
CA GLY A 245 38.07 -52.76 -5.43
C GLY A 245 38.63 -52.05 -4.20
N ASN A 246 39.93 -52.27 -3.96
CA ASN A 246 40.66 -51.62 -2.87
C ASN A 246 40.86 -50.12 -3.12
N GLY A 247 40.58 -49.30 -2.10
CA GLY A 247 40.76 -47.84 -2.12
C GLY A 247 39.78 -47.08 -3.01
N GLU A 248 38.66 -47.69 -3.37
CA GLU A 248 37.66 -47.09 -4.26
C GLU A 248 36.63 -46.29 -3.47
N THR A 249 36.20 -45.17 -4.04
CA THR A 249 35.10 -44.36 -3.49
C THR A 249 33.82 -44.62 -4.28
N TRP A 250 32.74 -44.85 -3.54
CA TRP A 250 31.42 -45.18 -4.04
C TRP A 250 30.37 -44.27 -3.40
N GLU A 251 29.37 -43.91 -4.19
CA GLU A 251 28.19 -43.19 -3.77
C GLU A 251 26.96 -44.05 -4.06
N PHE A 252 26.08 -44.17 -3.07
CA PHE A 252 24.82 -44.88 -3.19
C PHE A 252 23.68 -43.95 -2.78
N ASP A 253 22.78 -43.69 -3.74
CA ASP A 253 21.55 -42.94 -3.52
C ASP A 253 20.41 -43.92 -3.31
N VAL A 254 19.84 -43.96 -2.10
CA VAL A 254 18.70 -44.82 -1.76
C VAL A 254 17.44 -43.97 -1.67
N LEU A 255 16.46 -44.27 -2.51
CA LEU A 255 15.15 -43.62 -2.50
C LEU A 255 14.04 -44.66 -2.60
N ARG A 256 13.23 -44.79 -1.55
CA ARG A 256 12.07 -45.69 -1.51
C ARG A 256 12.44 -47.12 -1.92
N GLY A 257 13.56 -47.60 -1.38
CA GLY A 257 14.02 -48.98 -1.51
C GLY A 257 14.70 -49.27 -2.84
N ARG A 258 14.87 -48.25 -3.69
CA ARG A 258 15.68 -48.32 -4.90
C ARG A 258 17.01 -47.66 -4.63
N CYS A 259 18.09 -48.39 -4.87
CA CYS A 259 19.45 -47.87 -4.73
C CYS A 259 20.08 -47.66 -6.11
N ILE A 260 20.71 -46.51 -6.31
CA ILE A 260 21.56 -46.23 -7.46
C ILE A 260 23.00 -46.13 -6.96
N GLY A 261 23.86 -47.07 -7.36
CA GLY A 261 25.27 -47.06 -7.03
C GLY A 261 26.12 -46.45 -8.14
N ARG A 262 27.06 -45.60 -7.76
CA ARG A 262 28.03 -44.97 -8.66
C ARG A 262 29.42 -45.06 -8.06
N LYS A 263 30.38 -45.48 -8.89
CA LYS A 263 31.79 -45.42 -8.55
C LYS A 263 32.35 -44.05 -8.93
N TRP A 264 33.01 -43.40 -7.99
CA TRP A 264 33.76 -42.17 -8.23
C TRP A 264 35.14 -42.53 -8.79
N ALA A 265 35.59 -41.78 -9.82
CA ALA A 265 36.83 -42.02 -10.54
C ALA A 265 38.05 -41.45 -9.81
#